data_AF-A0A8T1YKF3-F1
#
_entry.id   AF-A0A8T1YKF3-F1
#
_cell.length_a   1.000
_cell.length_b   1.000
_cell.length_c   1.000
_cell.angle_alpha   90.00
_cell.angle_beta   90.00
_cell.angle_gamma   90.00
#
_symmetry.space_group_name_H-M   'P 1'
#
loop_
_entity.id
_entity.type
_entity.pdbx_description
1 polymer ?
#
loop_
_entity_poly.entity_id
_entity_poly.type
_entity_poly.pdbx_seq_one_letter_code
_entity_poly.pdbx_strand_id
1 'polypeptide(L)'
;MSKSCSNLASCAVATLFIVFLIIAALTVYLTVFRPRDPEISVTNVKVPSFSVANSSVSFTFSQFSAVRNPNRAAFSHYNNIIQLFYYGNRIGYTFVPAGEIQSGRTKRMLATFSVQSFPLAVASNSQISAAEFQNFGSGLAEDRSGSTVEIESKLEMAGRVRVLGLFTHRIAAKCNCRIAISTSDGSIVASKKRLVIIVALIAEVVSIAAFATLTLSLVNSMGLRRFVIGDACCVCNILMYISPVSVLMKVVRTKSVEHMSFLVVFAMFANATVWTVVSLLPVDPIMFVSFVLCTLLGLVQESSCVCRVLPIHPEDYCGEKGTKAITVV
;
A
#
# COMPACT_ATOMS: atom_id res chain seq x y z
N MET A 1 44.59 26.79 31.68
CA MET A 1 43.21 26.26 31.79
C MET A 1 42.81 25.67 30.44
N SER A 2 42.98 24.37 30.19
CA SER A 2 42.36 23.67 29.03
C SER A 2 42.58 22.15 29.12
N LYS A 3 41.97 21.47 30.11
CA LYS A 3 41.95 19.99 30.18
C LYS A 3 40.55 19.41 30.39
N SER A 4 39.53 20.27 30.56
CA SER A 4 38.17 19.84 30.89
C SER A 4 37.30 19.54 29.66
N CYS A 5 37.60 20.08 28.48
CA CYS A 5 36.75 19.93 27.29
C CYS A 5 37.02 18.67 26.46
N SER A 6 38.22 18.06 26.54
CA SER A 6 38.59 16.88 25.76
C SER A 6 37.88 15.60 26.24
N ASN A 7 37.68 15.46 27.55
CA ASN A 7 36.96 14.31 28.12
C ASN A 7 35.45 14.36 27.82
N LEU A 8 34.85 15.56 27.85
CA LEU A 8 33.43 15.72 27.52
C LEU A 8 33.15 15.46 26.04
N ALA A 9 34.04 15.94 25.15
CA ALA A 9 33.94 15.66 23.72
C ALA A 9 34.12 14.17 23.40
N SER A 10 35.03 13.47 24.08
CA SER A 10 35.23 12.03 23.92
C SER A 10 34.01 11.21 24.40
N CYS A 11 33.43 11.56 25.55
CA CYS A 11 32.21 10.94 26.05
C CYS A 11 31.01 11.18 25.13
N ALA A 12 30.87 12.39 24.58
CA ALA A 12 29.81 12.71 23.63
C ALA A 12 29.91 11.87 22.35
N VAL A 13 31.12 11.73 21.79
CA VAL A 13 31.37 10.90 20.59
C VAL A 13 31.10 9.42 20.87
N ALA A 14 31.54 8.89 22.01
CA ALA A 14 31.26 7.51 22.41
C ALA A 14 29.74 7.25 22.58
N THR A 15 29.02 8.19 23.17
CA THR A 15 27.56 8.08 23.36
C THR A 15 26.83 8.08 22.03
N LEU A 16 27.20 8.98 21.10
CA LEU A 16 26.63 9.01 19.75
C LEU A 16 26.88 7.73 18.95
N PHE A 17 28.09 7.14 19.08
CA PHE A 17 28.41 5.88 18.43
C PHE A 17 27.59 4.70 18.99
N ILE A 18 27.41 4.64 20.30
CA ILE A 18 26.57 3.61 20.95
C ILE A 18 25.10 3.77 20.52
N VAL A 19 24.58 5.00 20.49
CA VAL A 19 23.21 5.27 20.00
C VAL A 19 23.06 4.83 18.55
N PHE A 20 24.04 5.12 17.69
CA PHE A 20 24.03 4.65 16.30
C PHE A 20 24.02 3.12 16.20
N LEU A 21 24.84 2.42 16.99
CA LEU A 21 24.83 0.94 17.02
C LEU A 21 23.51 0.36 17.51
N ILE A 22 22.87 0.98 18.50
CA ILE A 22 21.54 0.59 18.98
C ILE A 22 20.50 0.80 17.88
N ILE A 23 20.51 1.95 17.20
CA ILE A 23 19.61 2.23 16.07
C ILE A 23 19.87 1.25 14.91
N ALA A 24 21.13 0.95 14.59
CA ALA A 24 21.49 -0.02 13.56
C ALA A 24 21.01 -1.44 13.93
N ALA A 25 21.19 -1.86 15.18
CA ALA A 25 20.69 -3.15 15.66
C ALA A 25 19.15 -3.20 15.65
N LEU A 26 18.48 -2.14 16.11
CA LEU A 26 17.03 -2.03 16.10
C LEU A 26 16.47 -2.02 14.67
N THR A 27 17.11 -1.33 13.73
CA THR A 27 16.71 -1.30 12.32
C THR A 27 16.91 -2.66 11.66
N VAL A 28 18.03 -3.36 11.90
CA VAL A 28 18.21 -4.74 11.44
C VAL A 28 17.14 -5.65 12.03
N TYR A 29 16.84 -5.51 13.33
CA TYR A 29 15.78 -6.26 13.98
C TYR A 29 14.41 -6.00 13.34
N LEU A 30 14.04 -4.73 13.15
CA LEU A 30 12.78 -4.30 12.57
C LEU A 30 12.68 -4.52 11.05
N THR A 31 13.78 -4.76 10.34
CA THR A 31 13.76 -5.03 8.89
C THR A 31 13.78 -6.52 8.58
N VAL A 32 14.50 -7.32 9.38
CA VAL A 32 14.66 -8.77 9.17
C VAL A 32 13.56 -9.56 9.86
N PHE A 33 13.16 -9.18 11.06
CA PHE A 33 12.21 -9.95 11.88
C PHE A 33 10.79 -9.41 11.87
N ARG A 34 10.53 -8.25 11.25
CA ARG A 34 9.16 -7.71 11.14
C ARG A 34 8.32 -8.56 10.18
N PRO A 35 7.22 -9.16 10.66
CA PRO A 35 6.31 -9.92 9.81
C PRO A 35 5.73 -9.05 8.70
N ARG A 36 5.71 -9.59 7.50
CA ARG A 36 5.07 -9.04 6.31
C ARG A 36 3.82 -9.84 5.99
N ASP A 37 2.81 -9.17 5.46
CA ASP A 37 1.58 -9.85 5.02
C ASP A 37 1.86 -10.82 3.86
N PRO A 38 1.14 -11.96 3.78
CA PRO A 38 1.30 -12.89 2.68
C PRO A 38 0.79 -12.29 1.36
N GLU A 39 1.43 -12.63 0.25
CA GLU A 39 1.05 -12.11 -1.06
C GLU A 39 0.11 -13.12 -1.75
N ILE A 40 -1.12 -12.68 -2.05
CA ILE A 40 -2.13 -13.50 -2.71
C ILE A 40 -2.24 -13.09 -4.18
N SER A 41 -2.08 -14.06 -5.08
CA SER A 41 -2.25 -13.88 -6.51
C SER A 41 -3.27 -14.86 -7.07
N VAL A 42 -4.18 -14.38 -7.92
CA VAL A 42 -5.15 -15.23 -8.63
C VAL A 42 -4.54 -15.62 -9.96
N THR A 43 -4.24 -16.91 -10.15
CA THR A 43 -3.54 -17.40 -11.34
C THR A 43 -4.50 -17.71 -12.48
N ASN A 44 -5.62 -18.36 -12.18
CA ASN A 44 -6.60 -18.76 -13.16
C ASN A 44 -7.99 -18.80 -12.54
N VAL A 45 -9.01 -18.42 -13.30
CA VAL A 45 -10.42 -18.54 -12.95
C VAL A 45 -11.09 -19.28 -14.08
N LYS A 46 -11.90 -20.29 -13.75
CA LYS A 46 -12.68 -21.08 -14.68
C LYS A 46 -14.12 -21.14 -14.19
N VAL A 47 -15.03 -21.25 -15.14
CA VAL A 47 -16.45 -21.51 -14.90
C VAL A 47 -16.81 -22.82 -15.60
N PRO A 48 -16.56 -23.99 -14.96
CA PRO A 48 -16.66 -25.28 -15.65
C PRO A 48 -18.08 -25.66 -16.06
N SER A 49 -19.08 -25.17 -15.34
CA SER A 49 -20.48 -25.30 -15.70
C SER A 49 -21.17 -23.95 -15.59
N PHE A 50 -22.00 -23.64 -16.56
CA PHE A 50 -22.77 -22.41 -16.64
C PHE A 50 -24.13 -22.75 -17.23
N SER A 51 -25.20 -22.26 -16.59
CA SER A 51 -26.56 -22.47 -17.05
C SER A 51 -27.39 -21.23 -16.75
N VAL A 52 -28.17 -20.80 -17.75
CA VAL A 52 -29.13 -19.72 -17.63
C VAL A 52 -30.52 -20.30 -17.89
N ALA A 53 -31.41 -20.16 -16.91
CA ALA A 53 -32.79 -20.59 -17.00
C ALA A 53 -33.69 -19.57 -16.30
N ASN A 54 -34.83 -19.24 -16.90
CA ASN A 54 -35.84 -18.34 -16.31
C ASN A 54 -35.24 -17.01 -15.78
N SER A 55 -34.39 -16.35 -16.57
CA SER A 55 -33.70 -15.11 -16.18
C SER A 55 -32.83 -15.22 -14.93
N SER A 56 -32.46 -16.43 -14.52
CA SER A 56 -31.56 -16.72 -13.41
C SER A 56 -30.31 -17.44 -13.91
N VAL A 57 -29.16 -17.15 -13.30
CA VAL A 57 -27.89 -17.81 -13.60
C VAL A 57 -27.50 -18.72 -12.47
N SER A 58 -27.09 -19.94 -12.82
CA SER A 58 -26.37 -20.85 -11.94
C SER A 58 -25.07 -21.27 -12.61
N PHE A 59 -24.00 -21.38 -11.83
CA PHE A 59 -22.70 -21.76 -12.39
C PHE A 59 -21.81 -22.39 -11.33
N THR A 60 -20.83 -23.17 -11.76
CA THR A 60 -19.74 -23.64 -10.90
C THR A 60 -18.55 -22.72 -11.05
N PHE A 61 -18.04 -22.22 -9.94
CA PHE A 61 -16.86 -21.38 -9.90
C PHE A 61 -15.64 -22.20 -9.52
N SER A 62 -14.54 -22.04 -10.24
CA SER A 62 -13.26 -22.65 -9.92
C SER A 62 -12.13 -21.63 -10.01
N GLN A 63 -11.42 -21.40 -8.91
CA GLN A 63 -10.35 -20.43 -8.81
C GLN A 63 -9.06 -21.09 -8.32
N PHE A 64 -7.98 -20.87 -9.08
CA PHE A 64 -6.61 -21.19 -8.67
C PHE A 64 -5.97 -19.94 -8.09
N SER A 65 -5.69 -19.96 -6.79
CA SER A 65 -4.96 -18.92 -6.08
C SER A 65 -3.57 -19.42 -5.68
N ALA A 66 -2.59 -18.53 -5.72
CA ALA A 66 -1.24 -18.78 -5.27
C ALA A 66 -0.92 -17.80 -4.14
N VAL A 67 -0.60 -18.36 -2.96
CA VAL A 67 -0.30 -17.61 -1.75
C VAL A 67 1.18 -17.74 -1.47
N ARG A 68 1.91 -16.62 -1.50
CA ARG A 68 3.33 -16.54 -1.21
C ARG A 68 3.53 -16.06 0.22
N ASN A 69 4.34 -16.78 0.99
CA ASN A 69 4.81 -16.34 2.29
C ASN A 69 6.15 -15.60 2.12
N PRO A 70 6.19 -14.25 2.21
CA PRO A 70 7.44 -13.50 2.13
C PRO A 70 8.26 -13.55 3.43
N ASN A 71 7.71 -14.09 4.52
CA ASN A 71 8.39 -14.14 5.80
C ASN A 71 9.45 -15.24 5.82
N ARG A 72 10.50 -15.00 6.62
CA ARG A 72 11.54 -16.01 6.93
C ARG A 72 11.08 -17.09 7.91
N ALA A 73 9.92 -16.89 8.52
CA ALA A 73 9.28 -17.85 9.40
C ALA A 73 8.05 -18.47 8.70
N ALA A 74 7.65 -19.66 9.15
CA ALA A 74 6.50 -20.34 8.60
C ALA A 74 5.21 -19.58 8.90
N PHE A 75 4.34 -19.51 7.90
CA PHE A 75 3.03 -18.87 7.99
C PHE A 75 1.96 -19.94 8.12
N SER A 76 1.32 -19.99 9.29
CA SER A 76 0.19 -20.88 9.56
C SER A 76 -1.11 -20.09 9.37
N HIS A 77 -1.92 -20.46 8.39
CA HIS A 77 -3.22 -19.82 8.13
C HIS A 77 -4.36 -20.66 8.69
N TYR A 78 -5.41 -19.97 9.14
CA TYR A 78 -6.64 -20.61 9.61
C TYR A 78 -7.51 -21.07 8.44
N ASN A 79 -8.66 -21.64 8.79
CA ASN A 79 -9.78 -21.77 7.86
C ASN A 79 -10.18 -20.36 7.42
N ASN A 80 -10.05 -20.10 6.13
CA ASN A 80 -10.37 -18.84 5.51
C ASN A 80 -11.52 -19.04 4.52
N ILE A 81 -12.14 -17.96 4.03
CA ILE A 81 -13.31 -18.05 3.17
C ILE A 81 -13.04 -17.29 1.88
N ILE A 82 -13.41 -17.89 0.74
CA ILE A 82 -13.55 -17.21 -0.54
C ILE A 82 -15.03 -16.91 -0.74
N GLN A 83 -15.36 -15.68 -1.07
CA GLN A 83 -16.73 -15.21 -1.25
C GLN A 83 -16.89 -14.60 -2.64
N LEU A 84 -18.02 -14.88 -3.30
CA LEU A 84 -18.42 -14.22 -4.53
C LEU A 84 -19.56 -13.25 -4.25
N PHE A 85 -19.47 -12.08 -4.85
CA PHE A 85 -20.47 -11.02 -4.76
C PHE A 85 -20.94 -10.63 -6.16
N TYR A 86 -22.25 -10.40 -6.29
CA TYR A 86 -22.90 -9.83 -7.46
C TYR A 86 -23.66 -8.58 -7.02
N TYR A 87 -23.31 -7.40 -7.56
CA TYR A 87 -23.85 -6.10 -7.14
C TYR A 87 -23.88 -5.89 -5.61
N GLY A 88 -22.84 -6.35 -4.91
CA GLY A 88 -22.73 -6.23 -3.45
C GLY A 88 -23.44 -7.32 -2.65
N ASN A 89 -24.21 -8.21 -3.28
CA ASN A 89 -24.86 -9.35 -2.63
C ASN A 89 -23.99 -10.61 -2.73
N ARG A 90 -23.81 -11.33 -1.62
CA ARG A 90 -23.02 -12.58 -1.61
C ARG A 90 -23.81 -13.71 -2.27
N ILE A 91 -23.31 -14.21 -3.39
CA ILE A 91 -23.95 -15.28 -4.19
C ILE A 91 -23.37 -16.67 -3.92
N GLY A 92 -22.19 -16.76 -3.32
CA GLY A 92 -21.59 -18.05 -2.96
C GLY A 92 -20.33 -17.90 -2.13
N TYR A 93 -19.92 -18.99 -1.50
CA TYR A 93 -18.70 -19.04 -0.72
C TYR A 93 -18.16 -20.47 -0.63
N THR A 94 -16.86 -20.58 -0.33
CA THR A 94 -16.23 -21.85 0.04
C THR A 94 -15.12 -21.63 1.06
N PHE A 95 -14.79 -22.69 1.80
CA PHE A 95 -13.72 -22.66 2.79
C PHE A 95 -12.39 -23.06 2.16
N VAL A 96 -11.36 -22.27 2.46
CA VAL A 96 -9.96 -22.64 2.25
C VAL A 96 -9.48 -23.24 3.58
N PRO A 97 -9.16 -24.55 3.61
CA PRO A 97 -8.80 -25.22 4.86
C PRO A 97 -7.51 -24.65 5.45
N ALA A 98 -7.36 -24.73 6.77
CA ALA A 98 -6.16 -24.33 7.48
C ALA A 98 -4.93 -25.11 6.97
N GLY A 99 -3.76 -24.47 7.07
CA GLY A 99 -2.53 -25.06 6.61
C GLY A 99 -1.33 -24.18 6.88
N GLU A 100 -0.16 -24.70 6.52
CA GLU A 100 1.10 -24.00 6.72
C GLU A 100 1.84 -23.79 5.39
N ILE A 101 2.47 -22.62 5.27
CA ILE A 101 3.30 -22.21 4.14
C ILE A 101 4.69 -21.88 4.68
N GLN A 102 5.68 -22.67 4.26
CA GLN A 102 7.06 -22.50 4.67
C GLN A 102 7.64 -21.14 4.23
N SER A 103 8.72 -20.75 4.89
CA SER A 103 9.45 -19.51 4.63
C SER A 103 9.76 -19.31 3.13
N GLY A 104 9.40 -18.17 2.57
CA GLY A 104 9.68 -17.80 1.17
C GLY A 104 8.96 -18.65 0.11
N ARG A 105 8.12 -19.62 0.51
CA ARG A 105 7.45 -20.55 -0.41
C ARG A 105 6.09 -20.00 -0.85
N THR A 106 5.69 -20.42 -2.04
CA THR A 106 4.35 -20.18 -2.57
C THR A 106 3.57 -21.48 -2.59
N LYS A 107 2.39 -21.48 -1.98
CA LYS A 107 1.45 -22.60 -2.00
C LYS A 107 0.31 -22.27 -2.94
N ARG A 108 0.00 -23.19 -3.86
CA ARG A 108 -1.14 -23.08 -4.76
C ARG A 108 -2.34 -23.78 -4.15
N MET A 109 -3.50 -23.15 -4.24
CA MET A 109 -4.76 -23.62 -3.69
C MET A 109 -5.82 -23.58 -4.78
N LEU A 110 -6.62 -24.63 -4.83
CA LEU A 110 -7.77 -24.73 -5.72
C LEU A 110 -9.03 -24.61 -4.86
N ALA A 111 -9.90 -23.69 -5.24
CA ALA A 111 -11.20 -23.50 -4.64
C ALA A 111 -12.28 -23.66 -5.71
N THR A 112 -13.10 -24.70 -5.59
CA THR A 112 -14.19 -24.97 -6.52
C THR A 112 -15.49 -25.12 -5.73
N PHE A 113 -16.54 -24.42 -6.13
CA PHE A 113 -17.87 -24.51 -5.51
C PHE A 113 -18.97 -24.08 -6.48
N SER A 114 -20.17 -24.62 -6.27
CA SER A 114 -21.34 -24.31 -7.09
C SER A 114 -22.11 -23.13 -6.50
N VAL A 115 -22.45 -22.17 -7.36
CA VAL A 115 -23.26 -21.00 -7.05
C VAL A 115 -24.72 -21.32 -7.40
N GLN A 116 -25.61 -21.13 -6.41
CA GLN A 116 -27.04 -21.34 -6.60
C GLN A 116 -27.64 -20.28 -7.52
N SER A 117 -28.78 -20.60 -8.12
CA SER A 117 -29.49 -19.72 -9.05
C SER A 117 -29.80 -18.36 -8.41
N PHE A 118 -29.29 -17.28 -9.01
CA PHE A 118 -29.64 -15.90 -8.64
C PHE A 118 -30.19 -15.15 -9.85
N PRO A 119 -31.11 -14.18 -9.67
CA PRO A 119 -31.71 -13.46 -10.79
C PRO A 119 -30.68 -12.57 -11.48
N LEU A 120 -30.68 -12.57 -12.81
CA LEU A 120 -29.99 -11.56 -13.61
C LEU A 120 -30.69 -10.22 -13.34
N ALA A 121 -29.99 -9.31 -12.67
CA ALA A 121 -30.41 -7.92 -12.65
C ALA A 121 -30.42 -7.42 -14.10
N VAL A 122 -31.62 -7.21 -14.65
CA VAL A 122 -31.78 -6.43 -15.88
C VAL A 122 -31.34 -5.03 -15.50
N ALA A 123 -30.27 -4.53 -16.10
CA ALA A 123 -29.85 -3.14 -15.93
C ALA A 123 -30.93 -2.22 -16.52
N SER A 124 -32.00 -1.96 -15.76
CA SER A 124 -32.91 -0.86 -16.04
C SER A 124 -32.18 0.42 -15.63
N ASN A 125 -31.76 1.20 -16.62
CA ASN A 125 -31.20 2.55 -16.51
C ASN A 125 -29.86 2.66 -15.77
N SER A 126 -28.82 2.09 -16.37
CA SER A 126 -27.56 2.82 -16.54
C SER A 126 -26.96 2.38 -17.87
N GLN A 127 -26.95 3.29 -18.83
CA GLN A 127 -26.21 3.12 -20.08
C GLN A 127 -24.72 3.12 -19.73
N ILE A 128 -24.21 2.00 -19.26
CA ILE A 128 -22.80 1.66 -19.38
C ILE A 128 -22.77 0.53 -20.40
N SER A 129 -22.86 0.94 -21.65
CA SER A 129 -22.56 0.06 -22.77
C SER A 129 -21.11 -0.37 -22.66
N ALA A 130 -20.77 -1.52 -23.23
CA ALA A 130 -19.38 -2.01 -23.35
C ALA A 130 -18.41 -0.99 -24.02
N ALA A 131 -18.91 0.15 -24.49
CA ALA A 131 -18.15 1.26 -25.04
C ALA A 131 -17.30 2.04 -24.00
N GLU A 132 -17.63 2.03 -22.71
CA GLU A 132 -16.83 2.77 -21.71
C GLU A 132 -15.61 2.00 -21.17
N PHE A 133 -15.46 0.71 -21.53
CA PHE A 133 -14.25 -0.06 -21.21
C PHE A 133 -13.22 -0.07 -22.36
N GLN A 134 -13.54 0.49 -23.54
CA GLN A 134 -12.72 0.31 -24.75
C GLN A 134 -12.15 1.56 -25.43
N ASN A 135 -12.37 2.78 -24.93
CA ASN A 135 -11.77 3.95 -25.59
C ASN A 135 -10.33 4.23 -25.12
N PHE A 136 -9.43 3.27 -25.39
CA PHE A 136 -8.12 3.56 -25.99
C PHE A 136 -7.60 2.31 -26.74
N GLY A 137 -7.97 2.20 -28.02
CA GLY A 137 -7.19 1.52 -29.06
C GLY A 137 -7.26 -0.01 -29.14
N SER A 138 -8.18 -0.54 -29.95
CA SER A 138 -7.86 -1.43 -31.09
C SER A 138 -9.16 -1.90 -31.74
N GLY A 139 -9.41 -1.48 -32.97
CA GLY A 139 -10.49 -2.02 -33.80
C GLY A 139 -10.26 -3.51 -34.06
N LEU A 140 -11.36 -4.25 -33.99
CA LEU A 140 -11.65 -5.65 -34.39
C LEU A 140 -12.27 -6.44 -33.23
N ALA A 141 -13.57 -6.22 -32.98
CA ALA A 141 -14.45 -7.23 -32.39
C ALA A 141 -15.93 -6.83 -32.60
N GLU A 142 -16.49 -7.44 -33.63
CA GLU A 142 -17.87 -7.86 -33.84
C GLU A 142 -18.92 -7.52 -32.74
N ASP A 143 -19.94 -6.80 -33.18
CA ASP A 143 -21.22 -6.59 -32.50
C ASP A 143 -21.89 -7.94 -32.20
N ARG A 144 -21.74 -8.44 -30.98
CA ARG A 144 -22.64 -9.43 -30.39
C ARG A 144 -23.23 -8.83 -29.12
N SER A 145 -24.53 -8.56 -29.20
CA SER A 145 -25.43 -8.27 -28.08
C SER A 145 -25.46 -9.43 -27.08
N GLY A 146 -24.38 -9.57 -26.30
CA GLY A 146 -24.26 -10.47 -25.17
C GLY A 146 -24.22 -9.64 -23.90
N SER A 147 -25.19 -9.82 -23.01
CA SER A 147 -25.11 -9.25 -21.66
C SER A 147 -23.89 -9.83 -20.95
N THR A 148 -23.11 -9.01 -20.26
CA THR A 148 -22.01 -9.49 -19.41
C THR A 148 -22.39 -9.31 -17.95
N VAL A 149 -22.03 -10.29 -17.13
CA VAL A 149 -22.29 -10.32 -15.68
C VAL A 149 -20.97 -10.06 -14.97
N GLU A 150 -20.90 -8.96 -14.22
CA GLU A 150 -19.74 -8.63 -13.40
C GLU A 150 -19.86 -9.26 -12.01
N ILE A 151 -18.87 -10.08 -11.63
CA ILE A 151 -18.81 -10.77 -10.35
C ILE A 151 -17.53 -10.39 -9.63
N GLU A 152 -17.64 -10.05 -8.35
CA GLU A 152 -16.50 -9.77 -7.48
C GLU A 152 -16.15 -11.00 -6.64
N SER A 153 -14.95 -11.54 -6.81
CA SER A 153 -14.36 -12.54 -5.90
C SER A 153 -13.54 -11.83 -4.83
N LYS A 154 -13.86 -12.09 -3.56
CA LYS A 154 -13.13 -11.61 -2.38
C LYS A 154 -12.54 -12.79 -1.64
N LEU A 155 -11.22 -12.77 -1.47
CA LEU A 155 -10.47 -13.74 -0.69
C LEU A 155 -9.72 -13.00 0.41
N GLU A 156 -9.97 -13.38 1.65
CA GLU A 156 -9.22 -12.91 2.81
C GLU A 156 -8.51 -14.10 3.43
N MET A 157 -7.19 -13.99 3.59
CA MET A 157 -6.37 -15.02 4.22
C MET A 157 -5.73 -14.47 5.48
N ALA A 158 -6.26 -14.91 6.62
CA ALA A 158 -5.73 -14.61 7.95
C ALA A 158 -4.93 -15.80 8.50
N GLY A 159 -3.88 -15.48 9.25
CA GLY A 159 -3.03 -16.46 9.89
C GLY A 159 -2.11 -15.88 10.94
N ARG A 160 -1.14 -16.68 11.36
CA ARG A 160 -0.09 -16.28 12.29
C ARG A 160 1.28 -16.69 11.78
N VAL A 161 2.28 -15.87 12.10
CA VAL A 161 3.70 -16.16 11.89
C VAL A 161 4.38 -16.16 13.25
N ARG A 162 5.22 -17.18 13.49
CA ARG A 162 5.98 -17.32 14.73
C ARG A 162 7.42 -16.86 14.51
N VAL A 163 7.74 -15.67 14.98
CA VAL A 163 9.08 -15.06 14.90
C VAL A 163 9.92 -15.57 16.07
N LEU A 164 11.14 -16.05 15.77
CA LEU A 164 12.11 -16.58 16.76
C LEU A 164 11.55 -17.69 17.67
N GLY A 165 10.46 -18.37 17.26
CA GLY A 165 9.84 -19.41 18.07
C GLY A 165 9.11 -18.91 19.34
N LEU A 166 9.06 -17.61 19.61
CA LEU A 166 8.46 -17.09 20.86
C LEU A 166 7.38 -16.04 20.59
N PHE A 167 7.56 -15.22 19.56
CA PHE A 167 6.67 -14.09 19.29
C PHE A 167 5.71 -14.43 18.14
N THR A 168 4.43 -14.60 18.46
CA THR A 168 3.40 -14.94 17.47
C THR A 168 2.66 -13.69 17.03
N HIS A 169 2.74 -13.34 15.76
CA HIS A 169 2.04 -12.20 15.17
C HIS A 169 0.90 -12.66 14.28
N ARG A 170 -0.24 -11.99 14.37
CA ARG A 170 -1.36 -12.16 13.43
C ARG A 170 -1.12 -11.30 12.21
N ILE A 171 -1.25 -11.90 11.04
CA ILE A 171 -1.14 -11.21 9.74
C ILE A 171 -2.30 -11.63 8.85
N ALA A 172 -2.71 -10.73 7.96
CA ALA A 172 -3.84 -10.98 7.08
C ALA A 172 -3.63 -10.31 5.72
N ALA A 173 -4.05 -10.98 4.65
CA ALA A 173 -4.02 -10.43 3.30
C ALA A 173 -5.39 -10.52 2.64
N LYS A 174 -5.74 -9.49 1.87
CA LYS A 174 -7.01 -9.38 1.16
C LYS A 174 -6.75 -9.29 -0.34
N CYS A 175 -7.52 -10.04 -1.12
CA CYS A 175 -7.48 -10.04 -2.57
C CYS A 175 -8.90 -9.88 -3.12
N ASN A 176 -9.11 -8.83 -3.91
CA ASN A 176 -10.37 -8.55 -4.60
C ASN A 176 -10.15 -8.66 -6.11
N CYS A 177 -10.87 -9.55 -6.78
CA CYS A 177 -10.80 -9.77 -8.21
C CYS A 177 -12.17 -9.52 -8.83
N ARG A 178 -12.24 -8.71 -9.89
CA ARG A 178 -13.49 -8.48 -10.65
C ARG A 178 -13.41 -9.25 -11.96
N ILE A 179 -14.42 -10.07 -12.21
CA ILE A 179 -14.49 -11.00 -13.34
C ILE A 179 -15.78 -10.69 -14.09
N ALA A 180 -15.68 -10.49 -15.40
CA ALA A 180 -16.82 -10.35 -16.29
C ALA A 180 -17.05 -11.65 -17.05
N ILE A 181 -18.26 -12.19 -16.97
CA ILE A 181 -18.68 -13.44 -17.61
C ILE A 181 -19.72 -13.11 -18.69
N SER A 182 -19.58 -13.65 -19.90
CA SER A 182 -20.60 -13.54 -20.94
C SER A 182 -21.82 -14.40 -20.59
N THR A 183 -23.04 -13.87 -20.69
CA THR A 183 -24.26 -14.64 -20.47
C THR A 183 -24.58 -15.63 -21.58
N SER A 184 -23.95 -15.51 -22.76
CA SER A 184 -24.19 -16.42 -23.89
C SER A 184 -23.57 -17.80 -23.65
N ASP A 185 -22.30 -17.83 -23.27
CA ASP A 185 -21.47 -19.04 -23.28
C ASP A 185 -20.76 -19.30 -21.94
N GLY A 186 -20.95 -18.43 -20.94
CA GLY A 186 -20.24 -18.50 -19.66
C GLY A 186 -18.74 -18.21 -19.78
N SER A 187 -18.28 -17.67 -20.91
CA SER A 187 -16.87 -17.33 -21.15
C SER A 187 -16.44 -16.11 -20.34
N ILE A 188 -15.18 -16.09 -19.92
CA ILE A 188 -14.61 -14.97 -19.15
C ILE A 188 -14.12 -13.91 -20.15
N VAL A 189 -14.85 -12.82 -20.26
CA VAL A 189 -14.61 -11.76 -21.25
C VAL A 189 -13.54 -10.78 -20.78
N ALA A 190 -13.48 -10.53 -19.46
CA ALA A 190 -12.47 -9.68 -18.87
C ALA A 190 -12.19 -10.06 -17.42
N SER A 191 -10.91 -10.01 -17.05
CA SER A 191 -10.47 -9.99 -15.65
C SER A 191 -9.76 -8.68 -15.43
N LYS A 192 -10.26 -7.84 -14.51
CA LYS A 192 -9.67 -6.51 -14.25
C LYS A 192 -8.30 -6.67 -13.59
N LYS A 193 -7.24 -6.71 -14.41
CA LYS A 193 -5.87 -6.43 -13.96
C LYS A 193 -5.81 -4.93 -13.62
N ARG A 194 -4.97 -4.51 -12.66
CA ARG A 194 -4.80 -3.08 -12.30
C ARG A 194 -4.04 -2.31 -13.39
N LEU A 195 -4.50 -2.39 -14.64
CA LEU A 195 -3.91 -1.76 -15.83
C LEU A 195 -3.80 -0.25 -15.67
N VAL A 196 -4.74 0.38 -14.95
CA VAL A 196 -4.69 1.81 -14.60
C VAL A 196 -3.36 2.19 -13.93
N ILE A 197 -2.81 1.32 -13.07
CA ILE A 197 -1.51 1.58 -12.43
C ILE A 197 -0.39 1.53 -13.47
N ILE A 198 -0.42 0.54 -14.38
CA ILE A 198 0.59 0.40 -15.44
C ILE A 198 0.51 1.58 -16.41
N VAL A 199 -0.70 1.99 -16.81
CA VAL A 199 -0.93 3.14 -17.69
C VAL A 199 -0.51 4.44 -17.02
N ALA A 200 -0.80 4.62 -15.72
CA ALA A 200 -0.34 5.79 -14.97
C ALA A 200 1.21 5.86 -14.92
N LEU A 201 1.88 4.72 -14.67
CA LEU A 201 3.35 4.66 -14.69
C LEU A 201 3.92 4.99 -16.08
N ILE A 202 3.31 4.47 -17.16
CA ILE A 202 3.73 4.79 -18.53
C ILE A 202 3.51 6.27 -18.82
N ALA A 203 2.37 6.83 -18.43
CA ALA A 203 2.05 8.25 -18.63
C ALA A 203 3.01 9.17 -17.88
N GLU A 204 3.44 8.82 -16.65
CA GLU A 204 4.46 9.56 -15.90
C GLU A 204 5.82 9.52 -16.61
N VAL A 205 6.28 8.34 -17.05
CA VAL A 205 7.55 8.20 -17.78
C VAL A 205 7.54 9.02 -19.07
N VAL A 206 6.43 8.98 -19.83
CA VAL A 206 6.27 9.78 -21.06
C VAL A 206 6.27 11.28 -20.75
N SER A 207 5.59 11.71 -19.68
CA SER A 207 5.55 13.12 -19.26
C SER A 207 6.93 13.64 -18.86
N ILE A 208 7.72 12.84 -18.13
CA ILE A 208 9.11 13.18 -17.76
C ILE A 208 9.99 13.30 -19.00
N ALA A 209 9.89 12.33 -19.93
CA ALA A 209 10.66 12.35 -21.18
C ALA A 209 10.30 13.57 -22.06
N ALA A 210 9.01 13.90 -22.17
CA ALA A 210 8.54 15.07 -22.91
C ALA A 210 9.02 16.38 -22.28
N PHE A 211 8.97 16.50 -20.96
CA PHE A 211 9.47 17.69 -20.26
C PHE A 211 10.98 17.87 -20.47
N ALA A 212 11.75 16.79 -20.40
CA ALA A 212 13.19 16.82 -20.63
C ALA A 212 13.54 17.23 -22.08
N THR A 213 12.88 16.63 -23.08
CA THR A 213 13.13 16.95 -24.51
C THR A 213 12.69 18.36 -24.87
N LEU A 214 11.57 18.84 -24.32
CA LEU A 214 11.10 20.21 -24.50
C LEU A 214 12.08 21.22 -23.93
N THR A 215 12.59 20.98 -22.71
CA THR A 215 13.57 21.87 -22.06
C THR A 215 14.90 21.89 -22.81
N LEU A 216 15.33 20.74 -23.35
CA LEU A 216 16.51 20.61 -24.20
C LEU A 216 16.36 21.33 -25.55
N SER A 217 15.14 21.45 -26.08
CA SER A 217 14.88 22.02 -27.40
C SER A 217 14.60 23.53 -27.35
N LEU A 218 13.90 24.03 -26.33
CA LEU A 218 13.48 25.43 -26.22
C LEU A 218 14.53 26.35 -25.59
N VAL A 219 15.28 25.85 -24.62
CA VAL A 219 16.33 26.62 -23.96
C VAL A 219 17.61 26.32 -24.71
N ASN A 220 18.37 27.30 -25.22
CA ASN A 220 19.65 27.04 -25.92
C ASN A 220 20.88 27.23 -25.03
N SER A 221 20.74 27.96 -23.92
CA SER A 221 21.82 28.16 -22.96
C SER A 221 22.00 26.95 -22.04
N MET A 222 23.20 26.36 -22.03
CA MET A 222 23.54 25.24 -21.14
C MET A 222 23.35 25.56 -19.66
N GLY A 223 23.60 26.80 -19.24
CA GLY A 223 23.41 27.24 -17.85
C GLY A 223 21.92 27.28 -17.48
N LEU A 224 21.10 27.88 -18.33
CA LEU A 224 19.66 28.00 -18.09
C LEU A 224 18.94 26.64 -18.18
N ARG A 225 19.38 25.71 -19.05
CA ARG A 225 18.87 24.32 -19.11
C ARG A 225 19.05 23.60 -17.78
N ARG A 226 20.27 23.63 -17.23
CA ARG A 226 20.63 22.94 -15.98
C ARG A 226 19.84 23.49 -14.81
N PHE A 227 19.64 24.80 -14.78
CA PHE A 227 18.84 25.49 -13.77
C PHE A 227 17.36 25.07 -13.82
N VAL A 228 16.73 25.11 -15.01
CA VAL A 228 15.30 24.77 -15.17
C VAL A 228 15.03 23.29 -14.86
N ILE A 229 15.90 22.38 -15.30
CA ILE A 229 15.77 20.95 -15.02
C ILE A 229 16.00 20.67 -13.52
N GLY A 230 16.97 21.35 -12.90
CA GLY A 230 17.26 21.24 -11.47
C GLY A 230 16.10 21.70 -10.60
N ASP A 231 15.51 22.86 -10.91
CA ASP A 231 14.36 23.42 -10.18
C ASP A 231 13.12 22.50 -10.26
N ALA A 232 12.77 22.06 -11.48
CA ALA A 232 11.65 21.15 -11.68
C ALA A 232 11.84 19.80 -10.94
N CYS A 233 13.07 19.27 -10.92
CA CYS A 233 13.39 18.05 -10.18
C CYS A 233 13.22 18.26 -8.66
N CYS A 234 13.65 19.41 -8.13
CA CYS A 234 13.49 19.75 -6.71
C CYS A 234 12.01 19.83 -6.31
N VAL A 235 11.17 20.48 -7.13
CA VAL A 235 9.72 20.58 -6.87
C VAL A 235 9.06 19.20 -6.86
N CYS A 236 9.35 18.35 -7.86
CA CYS A 236 8.83 16.97 -7.92
C CYS A 236 9.33 16.12 -6.74
N ASN A 237 10.58 16.32 -6.32
CA ASN A 237 11.14 15.67 -5.13
C ASN A 237 10.32 16.06 -3.89
N ILE A 238 10.08 17.35 -3.63
CA ILE A 238 9.25 17.81 -2.50
C ILE A 238 7.85 17.19 -2.53
N LEU A 239 7.18 17.16 -3.69
CA LEU A 239 5.85 16.56 -3.85
C LEU A 239 5.82 15.06 -3.49
N MET A 240 6.92 14.33 -3.77
CA MET A 240 7.05 12.93 -3.37
C MET A 240 7.04 12.75 -1.84
N TYR A 241 7.61 13.70 -1.08
CA TYR A 241 7.62 13.66 0.40
C TYR A 241 6.25 13.99 1.00
N ILE A 242 5.35 14.60 0.23
CA ILE A 242 3.97 14.87 0.63
C ILE A 242 3.10 13.59 0.55
N SER A 243 3.39 12.67 -0.37
CA SER A 243 2.67 11.38 -0.52
C SER A 243 2.50 10.59 0.79
N PRO A 244 3.56 10.32 1.58
CA PRO A 244 3.44 9.62 2.86
C PRO A 244 2.74 10.44 3.97
N VAL A 245 2.61 11.77 3.84
CA VAL A 245 1.82 12.62 4.78
C VAL A 245 0.37 12.17 4.79
N SER A 246 -0.20 11.85 3.62
CA SER A 246 -1.60 11.40 3.50
C SER A 246 -1.85 10.07 4.24
N VAL A 247 -0.86 9.17 4.19
CA VAL A 247 -0.87 7.89 4.92
C VAL A 247 -0.68 8.14 6.41
N LEU A 248 0.24 9.03 6.81
CA LEU A 248 0.42 9.46 8.20
C LEU A 248 -0.87 10.04 8.77
N MET A 249 -1.59 10.89 8.03
CA MET A 249 -2.86 11.48 8.47
C MET A 249 -3.95 10.41 8.65
N LYS A 250 -3.97 9.38 7.81
CA LYS A 250 -4.87 8.23 7.94
C LYS A 250 -4.54 7.38 9.17
N VAL A 251 -3.25 7.19 9.48
CA VAL A 251 -2.78 6.53 10.71
C VAL A 251 -3.15 7.34 11.95
N VAL A 252 -3.03 8.68 11.88
CA VAL A 252 -3.44 9.60 12.95
C VAL A 252 -4.94 9.51 13.22
N ARG A 253 -5.78 9.40 12.19
CA ARG A 253 -7.24 9.23 12.33
C ARG A 253 -7.67 7.85 12.82
N THR A 254 -7.02 6.80 12.32
CA THR A 254 -7.44 5.41 12.59
C THR A 254 -6.90 4.86 13.92
N LYS A 255 -6.00 5.57 14.60
CA LYS A 255 -5.31 5.13 15.83
C LYS A 255 -4.62 3.75 15.71
N SER A 256 -4.46 3.24 14.49
CA SER A 256 -3.80 1.96 14.20
C SER A 256 -2.53 2.24 13.40
N VAL A 257 -1.39 1.79 13.94
CA VAL A 257 -0.06 1.86 13.31
C VAL A 257 0.18 0.73 12.30
N GLU A 258 -0.83 -0.09 11.99
CA GLU A 258 -0.72 -1.25 11.10
C GLU A 258 -0.20 -0.91 9.69
N HIS A 259 -0.31 0.34 9.23
CA HIS A 259 0.13 0.74 7.88
C HIS A 259 1.29 1.74 7.87
N MET A 260 1.94 1.97 9.02
CA MET A 260 2.95 3.02 9.14
C MET A 260 4.37 2.45 9.16
N SER A 261 5.11 2.72 8.09
CA SER A 261 6.54 2.47 8.03
C SER A 261 7.29 3.62 8.70
N PHE A 262 7.42 3.59 10.03
CA PHE A 262 8.30 4.50 10.79
C PHE A 262 9.68 4.65 10.15
N LEU A 263 10.23 3.53 9.67
CA LEU A 263 11.51 3.47 8.95
C LEU A 263 11.50 4.28 7.64
N VAL A 264 10.38 4.33 6.92
CA VAL A 264 10.26 5.13 5.68
C VAL A 264 10.31 6.62 6.00
N VAL A 265 9.66 7.07 7.08
CA VAL A 265 9.72 8.47 7.53
C VAL A 265 11.13 8.83 8.00
N PHE A 266 11.79 7.96 8.78
CA PHE A 266 13.18 8.15 9.23
C PHE A 266 14.18 8.17 8.06
N ALA A 267 14.06 7.26 7.10
CA ALA A 267 14.92 7.21 5.92
C ALA A 267 14.76 8.46 5.05
N MET A 268 13.53 8.99 4.93
CA MET A 268 13.25 10.26 4.26
C MET A 268 13.91 11.44 4.98
N PHE A 269 13.82 11.51 6.31
CA PHE A 269 14.48 12.54 7.11
C PHE A 269 16.01 12.48 6.98
N ALA A 270 16.61 11.29 7.12
CA ALA A 270 18.05 11.10 6.98
C ALA A 270 18.54 11.49 5.57
N ASN A 271 17.79 11.11 4.52
CA ASN A 271 18.10 11.49 3.15
C ASN A 271 18.04 13.01 2.96
N ALA A 272 17.00 13.69 3.44
CA ALA A 272 16.89 15.15 3.37
C ALA A 272 18.03 15.86 4.14
N THR A 273 18.43 15.33 5.28
CA THR A 273 19.55 15.86 6.09
C THR A 273 20.88 15.74 5.36
N VAL A 274 21.15 14.58 4.74
CA VAL A 274 22.36 14.35 3.92
C VAL A 274 22.40 15.33 2.73
N TRP A 275 21.30 15.48 2.00
CA TRP A 275 21.23 16.43 0.88
C TRP A 275 21.34 17.89 1.31
N THR A 276 20.85 18.25 2.50
CA THR A 276 21.01 19.59 3.06
C THR A 276 22.48 19.88 3.39
N VAL A 277 23.18 18.92 4.01
CA VAL A 277 24.63 19.03 4.30
C VAL A 277 25.46 19.10 3.02
N VAL A 278 25.11 18.34 1.99
CA VAL A 278 25.77 18.42 0.68
C VAL A 278 25.50 19.77 0.01
N SER A 279 24.32 20.36 0.21
CA SER A 279 23.95 21.66 -0.35
C SER A 279 24.59 22.85 0.39
N LEU A 280 25.21 22.63 1.56
CA LEU A 280 26.06 23.61 2.25
C LEU A 280 27.44 23.77 1.58
N LEU A 281 27.83 22.83 0.71
CA LEU A 281 28.94 23.04 -0.21
C LEU A 281 28.45 24.00 -1.31
N PRO A 282 29.23 25.03 -1.70
CA PRO A 282 28.75 26.24 -2.37
C PRO A 282 28.36 26.04 -3.85
N VAL A 283 27.42 25.14 -4.13
CA VAL A 283 27.12 24.71 -5.51
C VAL A 283 25.88 25.41 -6.06
N ASP A 284 24.77 25.58 -5.34
CA ASP A 284 23.61 26.36 -5.84
C ASP A 284 22.64 26.77 -4.70
N PRO A 285 22.33 28.06 -4.49
CA PRO A 285 21.49 28.52 -3.37
C PRO A 285 20.03 28.04 -3.40
N ILE A 286 19.50 27.70 -4.58
CA ILE A 286 18.10 27.23 -4.74
C ILE A 286 17.92 25.78 -4.31
N MET A 287 18.92 24.93 -4.54
CA MET A 287 18.91 23.56 -4.02
C MET A 287 18.92 23.57 -2.49
N PHE A 288 19.72 24.46 -1.89
CA PHE A 288 19.81 24.60 -0.43
C PHE A 288 18.45 24.93 0.20
N VAL A 289 17.71 25.91 -0.31
CA VAL A 289 16.38 26.30 0.22
C VAL A 289 15.39 25.14 0.16
N SER A 290 15.37 24.38 -0.94
CA SER A 290 14.46 23.25 -1.14
C SER A 290 14.72 22.10 -0.15
N PHE A 291 15.99 21.71 0.05
CA PHE A 291 16.34 20.62 0.95
C PHE A 291 16.18 20.97 2.44
N VAL A 292 16.38 22.24 2.80
CA VAL A 292 16.07 22.73 4.16
C VAL A 292 14.57 22.60 4.45
N LEU A 293 13.71 22.99 3.51
CA LEU A 293 12.26 22.86 3.67
C LEU A 293 11.82 21.40 3.81
N CYS A 294 12.39 20.47 3.02
CA CYS A 294 12.16 19.04 3.17
C CYS A 294 12.57 18.49 4.53
N THR A 295 13.72 18.92 5.05
CA THR A 295 14.24 18.48 6.36
C THR A 295 13.32 18.93 7.49
N LEU A 296 12.79 20.17 7.42
CA LEU A 296 11.83 20.67 8.39
C LEU A 296 10.50 19.90 8.36
N LEU A 297 9.96 19.60 7.17
CA LEU A 297 8.74 18.79 7.03
C LEU A 297 8.94 17.36 7.56
N GLY A 298 10.11 16.75 7.30
CA GLY A 298 10.47 15.43 7.82
C GLY A 298 10.53 15.39 9.35
N LEU A 299 11.10 16.42 9.99
CA LEU A 299 11.13 16.54 11.46
C LEU A 299 9.73 16.63 12.07
N VAL A 300 8.81 17.36 11.43
CA VAL A 300 7.42 17.46 11.88
C VAL A 300 6.69 16.12 11.76
N GLN A 301 6.96 15.36 10.70
CA GLN A 301 6.39 14.02 10.52
C GLN A 301 6.94 13.01 11.54
N GLU A 302 8.25 13.02 11.78
CA GLU A 302 8.91 12.10 12.71
C GLU A 302 8.49 12.38 14.15
N SER A 303 8.51 13.64 14.59
CA SER A 303 8.03 14.03 15.93
C SER A 303 6.57 13.63 16.16
N SER A 304 5.69 13.84 15.18
CA SER A 304 4.29 13.42 15.25
C SER A 304 4.13 11.89 15.34
N CYS A 305 5.02 11.14 14.68
CA CYS A 305 5.03 9.67 14.72
C CYS A 305 5.56 9.16 16.08
N VAL A 306 6.69 9.71 16.55
CA VAL A 306 7.35 9.34 17.82
C VAL A 306 6.47 9.66 19.03
N CYS A 307 5.83 10.84 19.06
CA CYS A 307 4.91 11.23 20.15
C CYS A 307 3.70 10.28 20.32
N ARG A 308 3.41 9.43 19.33
CA ARG A 308 2.31 8.45 19.41
C ARG A 308 2.80 7.00 19.51
N VAL A 309 4.05 6.71 19.13
CA VAL A 309 4.71 5.41 19.35
C VAL A 309 5.24 5.27 20.79
N LEU A 310 5.65 6.36 21.45
CA LEU A 310 5.86 6.36 22.90
C LEU A 310 4.51 6.47 23.63
N PRO A 311 4.14 5.51 24.50
CA PRO A 311 3.07 5.70 25.45
C PRO A 311 3.63 6.58 26.58
N ILE A 312 3.57 7.90 26.42
CA ILE A 312 3.69 8.76 27.59
C ILE A 312 2.35 8.62 28.30
N HIS A 313 2.32 7.87 29.41
CA HIS A 313 1.22 7.93 30.37
C HIS A 313 1.00 9.40 30.75
N PRO A 314 -0.18 9.99 30.48
CA PRO A 314 -0.54 11.24 31.10
C PRO A 314 -1.26 10.90 32.41
N GLU A 315 -0.49 10.68 33.48
CA GLU A 315 -0.97 11.02 34.81
C GLU A 315 -0.48 12.45 35.10
N ASP A 316 -1.34 13.24 35.74
CA ASP A 316 -1.22 14.65 36.11
C ASP A 316 -1.53 15.70 35.03
N TYR A 317 -2.83 15.97 34.84
CA TYR A 317 -3.47 17.24 35.23
C TYR A 317 -4.99 17.12 35.01
N CYS A 318 -5.69 16.60 36.02
CA CYS A 318 -7.11 16.88 36.19
C CYS A 318 -7.22 18.28 36.82
N GLY A 319 -7.88 19.21 36.12
CA GLY A 319 -8.09 20.59 36.54
C GLY A 319 -9.45 21.07 36.10
N GLU A 320 -10.47 20.37 36.60
CA GLU A 320 -11.89 20.68 36.43
C GLU A 320 -12.24 21.99 37.14
N LYS A 321 -12.65 23.01 36.38
CA LYS A 321 -13.39 24.16 36.93
C LYS A 321 -14.86 23.75 37.07
N GLY A 322 -15.24 23.32 38.26
CA GLY A 322 -16.62 23.03 38.65
C GLY A 322 -16.89 23.49 40.07
N THR A 323 -17.44 24.69 40.19
CA THR A 323 -17.78 25.38 41.45
C THR A 323 -18.94 24.68 42.19
N LYS A 324 -18.72 24.38 43.47
CA LYS A 324 -19.67 24.29 44.62
C LYS A 324 -20.93 23.41 44.52
N ALA A 325 -21.03 22.45 45.46
CA ALA A 325 -22.07 22.45 46.49
C ALA A 325 -21.63 21.62 47.70
N ILE A 326 -21.48 22.30 48.83
CA ILE A 326 -21.34 21.75 50.18
C ILE A 326 -22.77 21.51 50.66
N THR A 327 -23.09 20.30 51.11
CA THR A 327 -24.06 20.12 52.20
C THR A 327 -23.53 19.03 53.13
N VAL A 328 -23.24 19.47 54.35
CA VAL A 328 -22.97 18.68 55.55
C VAL A 328 -24.32 18.28 56.16
N VAL A 329 -24.30 17.12 56.83
CA VAL A 329 -25.39 16.35 57.48
C VAL A 329 -25.99 15.27 56.60
#